data_AF-A0A5C3QML9-F1
#
_entry.id   AF-A0A5C3QML9-F1
#
_cell.length_a   1.000
_cell.length_b   1.000
_cell.length_c   1.000
_cell.angle_alpha   90.00
_cell.angle_beta   90.00
_cell.angle_gamma   90.00
#
_symmetry.space_group_name_H-M   'P 1'
#
loop_
_entity.id
_entity.type
_entity.pdbx_description
1 polymer ?
#
loop_
_entity_poly.entity_id
_entity_poly.type
_entity_poly.pdbx_seq_one_letter_code
_entity_poly.pdbx_strand_id
1 'polypeptide(L)'
;MLFPSLGALLLATSVVAQDLSEFTGTWSSGSGKVITGPNFADPSEAAFKYPDVAGISYSFTESGYFELARYRFISNGSEPNCIRGVLGWLHGTWEVLSNTSIVMTPIWGDGYQQIQDPCGANSNFVENYNGTEIYSTYAFSTDAADGRRRFQLFEHNGVPLPPMFLISETPTMLPTNKLRNVSAPATVDKNKRELGSESGSGDRVNVADKAAVVLSMAALGLSSLLI
;
A
#
# COMPACT_ATOMS: atom_id res chain seq x y z
N MET A 1 -30.00 -16.52 59.50
CA MET A 1 -28.91 -16.03 58.63
C MET A 1 -29.26 -16.46 57.21
N LEU A 2 -29.74 -15.54 56.38
CA LEU A 2 -30.17 -15.77 54.99
C LEU A 2 -29.22 -14.97 54.09
N PHE A 3 -28.41 -15.66 53.28
CA PHE A 3 -27.56 -15.04 52.27
C PHE A 3 -28.34 -14.97 50.95
N PRO A 4 -28.47 -13.80 50.30
CA PRO A 4 -29.03 -13.74 48.95
C PRO A 4 -27.96 -14.15 47.94
N SER A 5 -28.30 -15.13 47.10
CA SER A 5 -27.52 -15.55 45.95
C SER A 5 -27.58 -14.46 44.86
N LEU A 6 -26.42 -13.92 44.49
CA LEU A 6 -26.25 -12.96 43.41
C LEU A 6 -26.19 -13.73 42.09
N GLY A 7 -27.27 -13.69 41.30
CA GLY A 7 -27.29 -14.23 39.94
C GLY A 7 -26.49 -13.33 39.00
N ALA A 8 -25.40 -13.84 38.44
CA ALA A 8 -24.63 -13.16 37.41
C ALA A 8 -25.39 -13.22 36.07
N LEU A 9 -25.80 -12.05 35.57
CA LEU A 9 -26.43 -11.89 34.26
C LEU A 9 -25.34 -11.84 33.19
N LEU A 10 -25.17 -12.93 32.42
CA LEU A 10 -24.32 -12.95 31.22
C LEU A 10 -25.02 -12.13 30.12
N LEU A 11 -24.48 -10.96 29.77
CA LEU A 11 -24.83 -10.29 28.52
C LEU A 11 -24.16 -11.03 27.36
N ALA A 12 -24.95 -11.77 26.57
CA ALA A 12 -24.49 -12.32 25.31
C ALA A 12 -24.33 -11.17 24.30
N THR A 13 -23.08 -10.80 23.98
CA THR A 13 -22.81 -9.90 22.85
C THR A 13 -23.00 -10.70 21.56
N SER A 14 -24.12 -10.50 20.88
CA SER A 14 -24.33 -11.03 19.54
C SER A 14 -23.36 -10.36 18.57
N VAL A 15 -22.36 -11.10 18.10
CA VAL A 15 -21.55 -10.69 16.93
C VAL A 15 -22.48 -10.81 15.73
N VAL A 16 -22.90 -9.67 15.18
CA VAL A 16 -23.60 -9.62 13.89
C VAL A 16 -22.57 -9.97 12.83
N ALA A 17 -22.71 -11.13 12.18
CA ALA A 17 -21.97 -11.42 10.96
C ALA A 17 -22.40 -10.39 9.91
N GLN A 18 -21.47 -9.59 9.39
CA GLN A 18 -21.76 -8.72 8.25
C GLN A 18 -21.95 -9.58 7.01
N ASP A 19 -23.08 -9.41 6.32
CA ASP A 19 -23.30 -10.00 5.01
C ASP A 19 -22.43 -9.27 3.99
N LEU A 20 -21.35 -9.92 3.57
CA LEU A 20 -20.39 -9.39 2.60
C LEU A 20 -20.64 -9.93 1.18
N SER A 21 -21.73 -10.65 0.96
CA SER A 21 -22.08 -11.22 -0.36
C SER A 21 -22.20 -10.15 -1.44
N GLU A 22 -22.59 -8.93 -1.06
CA GLU A 22 -22.74 -7.83 -2.00
C GLU A 22 -21.40 -7.41 -2.64
N PHE A 23 -20.27 -7.60 -1.95
CA PHE A 23 -18.94 -7.29 -2.47
C PHE A 23 -18.43 -8.30 -3.50
N THR A 24 -18.85 -9.55 -3.40
CA THR A 24 -18.28 -10.65 -4.18
C THR A 24 -18.41 -10.40 -5.68
N GLY A 25 -17.30 -10.60 -6.39
CA GLY A 25 -17.22 -10.40 -7.83
C GLY A 25 -16.14 -9.41 -8.23
N THR A 26 -16.11 -9.09 -9.53
CA THR A 26 -15.17 -8.15 -10.13
C THR A 26 -15.87 -6.84 -10.48
N TRP A 27 -15.37 -5.75 -9.93
CA TRP A 27 -15.85 -4.39 -10.11
C TRP A 27 -14.83 -3.62 -10.93
N SER A 28 -15.27 -2.82 -11.90
CA SER A 28 -14.37 -2.01 -12.73
C SER A 28 -14.98 -0.64 -13.05
N SER A 29 -14.14 0.39 -13.07
CA SER A 29 -14.53 1.76 -13.41
C SER A 29 -14.38 2.08 -14.89
N GLY A 30 -14.92 3.23 -15.30
CA GLY A 30 -14.84 3.72 -16.68
C GLY A 30 -15.55 2.78 -17.66
N SER A 31 -14.88 2.41 -18.75
CA SER A 31 -15.44 1.49 -19.75
C SER A 31 -15.26 0.01 -19.42
N GLY A 32 -14.84 -0.33 -18.19
CA GLY A 32 -14.74 -1.72 -17.73
C GLY A 32 -13.59 -2.53 -18.34
N LYS A 33 -12.54 -1.87 -18.87
CA LYS A 33 -11.42 -2.54 -19.56
C LYS A 33 -10.24 -2.87 -18.66
N VAL A 34 -10.10 -2.16 -17.54
CA VAL A 34 -9.16 -2.55 -16.48
C VAL A 34 -9.85 -3.64 -15.68
N ILE A 35 -9.33 -4.86 -15.72
CA ILE A 35 -9.91 -6.01 -15.02
C ILE A 35 -8.75 -6.71 -14.32
N THR A 36 -8.94 -7.08 -13.06
CA THR A 36 -8.00 -7.91 -12.30
C THR A 36 -7.76 -9.27 -12.98
N GLY A 37 -6.66 -9.93 -12.61
CA GLY A 37 -6.30 -11.28 -13.02
C GLY A 37 -5.12 -11.33 -14.00
N PRO A 38 -4.90 -12.51 -14.62
CA PRO A 38 -3.73 -12.76 -15.46
C PRO A 38 -3.68 -11.95 -16.76
N ASN A 39 -4.78 -11.26 -17.12
CA ASN A 39 -4.84 -10.37 -18.26
C ASN A 39 -4.38 -8.94 -17.94
N PHE A 40 -4.08 -8.63 -16.68
CA PHE A 40 -3.56 -7.33 -16.25
C PHE A 40 -2.15 -7.43 -15.66
N ALA A 41 -1.89 -8.42 -14.80
CA ALA A 41 -0.62 -8.58 -14.11
C ALA A 41 0.01 -9.95 -14.38
N ASP A 42 1.34 -9.96 -14.53
CA ASP A 42 2.18 -11.17 -14.54
C ASP A 42 3.19 -11.09 -13.39
N PRO A 43 2.86 -11.67 -12.22
CA PRO A 43 3.75 -11.64 -11.06
C PRO A 43 5.08 -12.38 -11.26
N SER A 44 5.16 -13.32 -12.21
CA SER A 44 6.38 -14.10 -12.44
C SER A 44 7.49 -13.24 -13.06
N GLU A 45 7.10 -12.27 -13.89
CA GLU A 45 8.00 -11.30 -14.54
C GLU A 45 7.91 -9.90 -13.91
N ALA A 46 7.04 -9.70 -12.91
CA ALA A 46 6.68 -8.38 -12.37
C ALA A 46 6.29 -7.39 -13.49
N ALA A 47 5.49 -7.86 -14.45
CA ALA A 47 5.13 -7.12 -15.65
C ALA A 47 3.61 -6.89 -15.73
N PHE A 48 3.22 -5.88 -16.49
CA PHE A 48 1.81 -5.55 -16.73
C PHE A 48 1.42 -5.73 -18.19
N LYS A 49 0.17 -6.14 -18.41
CA LYS A 49 -0.50 -6.13 -19.71
C LYS A 49 -1.40 -4.89 -19.75
N TYR A 50 -1.11 -3.99 -20.68
CA TYR A 50 -1.71 -2.67 -20.73
C TYR A 50 -3.15 -2.73 -21.25
N PRO A 51 -4.13 -2.24 -20.48
CA PRO A 51 -5.47 -2.01 -20.98
C PRO A 51 -5.49 -0.79 -21.91
N ASP A 52 -6.41 -0.77 -22.89
CA ASP A 52 -6.54 0.34 -23.84
C ASP A 52 -6.99 1.66 -23.18
N VAL A 53 -7.57 1.59 -21.97
CA VAL A 53 -8.02 2.77 -21.22
C VAL A 53 -7.63 2.69 -19.75
N ALA A 54 -7.48 3.86 -19.13
CA ALA A 54 -7.29 4.00 -17.70
C ALA A 54 -8.55 3.60 -16.91
N GLY A 55 -8.35 3.13 -15.68
CA GLY A 55 -9.40 2.65 -14.81
C GLY A 55 -8.85 1.97 -13.56
N ILE A 56 -9.77 1.56 -12.70
CA ILE A 56 -9.48 0.84 -11.47
C ILE A 56 -10.45 -0.34 -11.39
N SER A 57 -9.95 -1.48 -10.94
CA SER A 57 -10.75 -2.66 -10.71
C SER A 57 -10.37 -3.35 -9.42
N TYR A 58 -11.38 -3.88 -8.75
CA TYR A 58 -11.23 -4.72 -7.57
C TYR A 58 -11.96 -6.03 -7.82
N SER A 59 -11.36 -7.14 -7.41
CA SER A 59 -12.07 -8.40 -7.24
C SER A 59 -12.11 -8.79 -5.78
N PHE A 60 -13.26 -9.19 -5.29
CA PHE A 60 -13.45 -9.67 -3.93
C PHE A 60 -13.99 -11.10 -3.94
N THR A 61 -13.43 -11.93 -3.06
CA THR A 61 -13.95 -13.26 -2.77
C THR A 61 -14.71 -13.27 -1.45
N GLU A 62 -15.68 -14.19 -1.33
CA GLU A 62 -16.36 -14.48 -0.06
C GLU A 62 -15.39 -14.97 1.03
N SER A 63 -14.26 -15.57 0.63
CA SER A 63 -13.20 -16.04 1.52
C SER A 63 -12.31 -14.93 2.08
N GLY A 64 -12.62 -13.65 1.80
CA GLY A 64 -11.91 -12.51 2.38
C GLY A 64 -10.62 -12.14 1.64
N TYR A 65 -10.47 -12.54 0.36
CA TYR A 65 -9.36 -12.14 -0.48
C TYR A 65 -9.77 -11.04 -1.46
N PHE A 66 -8.82 -10.17 -1.77
CA PHE A 66 -8.99 -9.12 -2.76
C PHE A 66 -7.83 -9.08 -3.74
N GLU A 67 -8.10 -8.54 -4.92
CA GLU A 67 -7.08 -8.11 -5.87
C GLU A 67 -7.45 -6.72 -6.40
N LEU A 68 -6.45 -5.87 -6.58
CA LEU A 68 -6.52 -4.53 -7.13
C LEU A 68 -5.73 -4.48 -8.44
N ALA A 69 -6.38 -3.96 -9.48
CA ALA A 69 -5.75 -3.54 -10.72
C ALA A 69 -6.01 -2.05 -10.93
N ARG A 70 -4.95 -1.24 -11.03
CA ARG A 70 -5.06 0.22 -11.19
C ARG A 70 -4.21 0.66 -12.37
N TYR A 71 -4.83 1.33 -13.34
CA TYR A 71 -4.13 2.04 -14.39
C TYR A 71 -4.59 3.49 -14.41
N ARG A 72 -3.70 4.42 -14.06
CA ARG A 72 -4.03 5.85 -13.94
C ARG A 72 -2.96 6.74 -14.55
N PHE A 73 -3.39 7.92 -14.98
CA PHE A 73 -2.50 9.00 -15.36
C PHE A 73 -2.52 10.07 -14.27
N ILE A 74 -1.35 10.57 -13.90
CA ILE A 74 -1.17 11.71 -13.01
C ILE A 74 -0.76 12.88 -13.89
N SER A 75 -1.63 13.89 -13.98
CA SER A 75 -1.37 15.10 -14.74
C SER A 75 -0.44 16.06 -13.98
N ASN A 76 0.38 16.80 -14.73
CA ASN A 76 1.17 17.91 -14.22
C ASN A 76 0.72 19.19 -14.92
N GLY A 77 -0.01 20.05 -14.21
CA GLY A 77 -0.57 21.28 -14.78
C GLY A 77 0.48 22.33 -15.14
N SER A 78 1.63 22.31 -14.48
CA SER A 78 2.75 23.22 -14.77
C SER A 78 3.55 22.77 -15.99
N GLU A 79 3.68 21.45 -16.17
CA GLU A 79 4.40 20.83 -17.29
C GLU A 79 3.52 19.79 -17.98
N PRO A 80 2.65 20.20 -18.92
CA PRO A 80 1.68 19.30 -19.56
C PRO A 80 2.31 18.15 -20.38
N ASN A 81 3.56 18.28 -20.79
CA ASN A 81 4.30 17.22 -21.48
C ASN A 81 4.82 16.13 -20.52
N CYS A 82 4.70 16.35 -19.20
CA CYS A 82 5.22 15.48 -18.14
C CYS A 82 4.10 14.72 -17.42
N ILE A 83 3.24 14.04 -18.19
CA ILE A 83 2.18 13.19 -17.64
C ILE A 83 2.78 11.85 -17.23
N ARG A 84 2.45 11.39 -16.02
CA ARG A 84 2.94 10.12 -15.50
C ARG A 84 1.89 9.02 -15.61
N GLY A 85 2.25 7.90 -16.21
CA GLY A 85 1.46 6.67 -16.19
C GLY A 85 1.83 5.82 -14.99
N VAL A 86 0.83 5.32 -14.26
CA VAL A 86 1.05 4.40 -13.14
C VAL A 86 0.15 3.19 -13.29
N LEU A 87 0.76 2.02 -13.38
CA LEU A 87 0.09 0.73 -13.28
C LEU A 87 0.42 0.13 -11.92
N GLY A 88 -0.59 -0.34 -11.19
CA GLY A 88 -0.42 -0.93 -9.88
C GLY A 88 -1.20 -2.22 -9.75
N TRP A 89 -0.56 -3.23 -9.18
CA TRP A 89 -1.19 -4.49 -8.81
C TRP A 89 -0.90 -4.82 -7.35
N LEU A 90 -1.95 -5.13 -6.61
CA LEU A 90 -1.90 -5.60 -5.23
C LEU A 90 -2.90 -6.74 -5.07
N HIS A 91 -2.59 -7.70 -4.21
CA HIS A 91 -3.57 -8.70 -3.77
C HIS A 91 -3.30 -9.11 -2.33
N GLY A 92 -4.31 -9.61 -1.64
CA GLY A 92 -4.19 -10.05 -0.26
C GLY A 92 -5.55 -10.23 0.40
N THR A 93 -5.64 -9.88 1.68
CA THR A 93 -6.86 -10.04 2.48
C THR A 93 -7.55 -8.71 2.72
N TRP A 94 -8.87 -8.71 2.79
CA TRP A 94 -9.65 -7.52 3.11
C TRP A 94 -10.64 -7.78 4.24
N GLU A 95 -11.00 -6.72 4.94
CA GLU A 95 -12.01 -6.73 5.97
C GLU A 95 -12.81 -5.44 5.97
N VAL A 96 -14.06 -5.53 6.41
CA VAL A 96 -14.91 -4.38 6.72
C VAL A 96 -14.94 -4.21 8.23
N LEU A 97 -14.55 -3.04 8.69
CA LEU A 97 -14.56 -2.68 10.09
C LEU A 97 -15.96 -2.27 10.55
N SER A 98 -16.19 -2.25 11.86
CA SER A 98 -17.48 -1.88 12.46
C SER A 98 -17.94 -0.45 12.14
N ASN A 99 -17.02 0.43 11.73
CA ASN A 99 -17.28 1.80 11.32
C ASN A 99 -17.50 1.94 9.79
N THR A 100 -17.76 0.85 9.07
CA THR A 100 -17.91 0.77 7.60
C THR A 100 -16.64 1.04 6.78
N SER A 101 -15.50 1.28 7.44
CA SER A 101 -14.23 1.40 6.74
C SER A 101 -13.78 0.04 6.20
N ILE A 102 -13.13 0.05 5.04
CA ILE A 102 -12.56 -1.15 4.43
C ILE A 102 -11.04 -1.07 4.57
N VAL A 103 -10.43 -2.16 5.02
CA VAL A 103 -8.98 -2.30 5.08
C VAL A 103 -8.59 -3.46 4.16
N MET A 104 -7.68 -3.18 3.23
CA MET A 104 -7.15 -4.17 2.31
C MET A 104 -5.64 -4.30 2.53
N THR A 105 -5.24 -5.45 3.06
CA THR A 105 -3.86 -5.75 3.45
C THR A 105 -3.19 -6.63 2.41
N PRO A 106 -2.23 -6.11 1.62
CA PRO A 106 -1.57 -6.88 0.59
C PRO A 106 -0.65 -7.95 1.17
N ILE A 107 -0.44 -9.04 0.42
CA ILE A 107 0.59 -10.03 0.73
C ILE A 107 1.96 -9.37 0.53
N TRP A 108 2.74 -9.37 1.61
CA TRP A 108 4.04 -8.72 1.60
C TRP A 108 4.99 -9.38 0.56
N GLY A 109 5.56 -8.55 -0.31
CA GLY A 109 6.48 -8.95 -1.37
C GLY A 109 5.80 -9.29 -2.70
N ASP A 110 4.47 -9.32 -2.77
CA ASP A 110 3.76 -9.62 -4.02
C ASP A 110 3.34 -8.37 -4.77
N GLY A 111 2.85 -7.32 -4.13
CA GLY A 111 2.43 -6.13 -4.85
C GLY A 111 3.57 -5.38 -5.55
N TYR A 112 3.30 -4.82 -6.72
CA TYR A 112 4.24 -4.00 -7.49
C TYR A 112 3.52 -2.93 -8.30
N GLN A 113 4.26 -1.90 -8.70
CA GLN A 113 3.77 -0.86 -9.59
C GLN A 113 4.81 -0.52 -10.66
N GLN A 114 4.32 -0.16 -11.84
CA GLN A 114 5.13 0.38 -12.92
C GLN A 114 4.85 1.87 -13.03
N ILE A 115 5.92 2.67 -13.04
CA ILE A 115 5.87 4.12 -13.20
C ILE A 115 6.50 4.46 -14.55
N GLN A 116 5.73 5.15 -15.37
CA GLN A 116 6.17 5.74 -16.62
C GLN A 116 6.18 7.26 -16.44
N ASP A 117 7.37 7.85 -16.47
CA ASP A 117 7.57 9.28 -16.25
C ASP A 117 8.46 9.87 -17.35
N PRO A 118 7.88 10.49 -18.40
CA PRO A 118 8.66 10.98 -19.54
C PRO A 118 9.67 12.08 -19.16
N CYS A 119 9.49 12.74 -18.01
CA CYS A 119 10.36 13.82 -17.53
C CYS A 119 11.22 13.41 -16.33
N GLY A 120 11.02 12.20 -15.80
CA GLY A 120 11.82 11.63 -14.74
C GLY A 120 13.19 11.16 -15.23
N ALA A 121 14.17 11.11 -14.33
CA ALA A 121 15.51 10.57 -14.63
C ALA A 121 15.45 9.10 -15.09
N ASN A 122 14.53 8.32 -14.51
CA ASN A 122 14.17 6.98 -14.96
C ASN A 122 12.77 7.03 -15.55
N SER A 123 12.68 6.87 -16.87
CA SER A 123 11.42 7.10 -17.59
C SER A 123 10.42 5.95 -17.53
N ASN A 124 10.89 4.75 -17.21
CA ASN A 124 10.07 3.57 -17.06
C ASN A 124 10.75 2.60 -16.10
N PHE A 125 10.10 2.29 -14.99
CA PHE A 125 10.62 1.33 -14.03
C PHE A 125 9.49 0.64 -13.26
N VAL A 126 9.78 -0.58 -12.79
CA VAL A 126 8.91 -1.35 -11.91
C VAL A 126 9.52 -1.37 -10.53
N GLU A 127 8.71 -1.14 -9.51
CA GLU A 127 9.10 -1.23 -8.11
C GLU A 127 8.10 -2.05 -7.29
N ASN A 128 8.56 -2.60 -6.17
CA ASN A 128 7.69 -3.28 -5.24
C ASN A 128 6.77 -2.27 -4.55
N TYR A 129 5.50 -2.65 -4.38
CA TYR A 129 4.48 -1.83 -3.76
C TYR A 129 3.69 -2.66 -2.77
N ASN A 130 3.65 -2.25 -1.51
CA ASN A 130 2.99 -2.99 -0.42
C ASN A 130 2.09 -2.09 0.41
N GLY A 131 1.51 -1.06 -0.23
CA GLY A 131 0.60 -0.13 0.43
C GLY A 131 -0.69 -0.82 0.85
N THR A 132 -1.02 -0.77 2.14
CA THR A 132 -2.36 -1.11 2.64
C THR A 132 -3.34 -0.05 2.14
N GLU A 133 -4.40 -0.49 1.46
CA GLU A 133 -5.46 0.42 0.99
C GLU A 133 -6.54 0.52 2.07
N ILE A 134 -6.88 1.76 2.46
CA ILE A 134 -7.88 2.05 3.49
C ILE A 134 -8.92 2.99 2.90
N TYR A 135 -10.18 2.59 2.96
CA TYR A 135 -11.32 3.40 2.51
C TYR A 135 -12.22 3.72 3.71
N SER A 136 -12.69 4.96 3.78
CA SER A 136 -13.46 5.46 4.93
C SER A 136 -14.84 4.81 5.01
N THR A 137 -15.49 4.63 3.86
CA THR A 137 -16.80 4.01 3.73
C THR A 137 -17.03 3.54 2.29
N TYR A 138 -18.17 2.91 2.04
CA TYR A 138 -18.60 2.39 0.74
C TYR A 138 -20.11 2.53 0.56
N ALA A 139 -20.56 2.46 -0.69
CA ALA A 139 -21.97 2.40 -1.02
C ALA A 139 -22.21 1.52 -2.25
N PHE A 140 -23.29 0.74 -2.18
CA PHE A 140 -23.84 0.02 -3.32
C PHE A 140 -25.10 0.73 -3.82
N SER A 141 -25.29 0.73 -5.13
CA SER A 141 -26.47 1.30 -5.78
C SER A 141 -26.71 0.62 -7.13
N THR A 142 -27.87 0.85 -7.73
CA THR A 142 -28.13 0.48 -9.12
C THR A 142 -28.05 1.73 -9.98
N ASP A 143 -27.31 1.65 -11.08
CA ASP A 143 -27.22 2.75 -12.02
C ASP A 143 -28.55 2.99 -12.72
N ALA A 144 -29.01 4.25 -12.74
CA ALA A 144 -30.30 4.58 -13.32
C ALA A 144 -30.29 4.58 -14.86
N ALA A 145 -29.13 4.72 -15.50
CA ALA A 145 -29.03 4.81 -16.94
C ALA A 145 -28.99 3.43 -17.61
N ASP A 146 -28.28 2.47 -17.01
CA ASP A 146 -28.09 1.13 -17.60
C ASP A 146 -28.46 -0.04 -16.69
N GLY A 147 -28.91 0.21 -15.47
CA GLY A 147 -29.38 -0.82 -14.53
C GLY A 147 -28.26 -1.67 -13.91
N ARG A 148 -26.98 -1.35 -14.15
CA ARG A 148 -25.87 -2.13 -13.59
C ARG A 148 -25.70 -1.87 -12.10
N ARG A 149 -25.24 -2.89 -11.37
CA ARG A 149 -24.81 -2.74 -9.98
C ARG A 149 -23.58 -1.83 -9.95
N ARG A 150 -23.65 -0.78 -9.13
CA ARG A 150 -22.62 0.22 -8.93
C ARG A 150 -22.06 0.10 -7.52
N PHE A 151 -20.74 0.08 -7.43
CA PHE A 151 -19.96 0.11 -6.21
C PHE A 151 -19.16 1.41 -6.13
N GLN A 152 -19.29 2.10 -5.01
CA GLN A 152 -18.66 3.37 -4.73
C GLN A 152 -17.79 3.24 -3.48
N LEU A 153 -16.49 3.51 -3.63
CA LEU A 153 -15.54 3.63 -2.53
C LEU A 153 -15.26 5.11 -2.25
N PHE A 154 -14.93 5.41 -0.99
CA PHE A 154 -14.56 6.76 -0.56
C PHE A 154 -13.18 6.72 0.11
N GLU A 155 -12.30 7.62 -0.31
CA GLU A 155 -10.99 7.82 0.31
C GLU A 155 -11.12 8.26 1.77
N HIS A 156 -10.00 8.33 2.50
CA HIS A 156 -9.98 8.76 3.90
C HIS A 156 -10.55 10.19 4.11
N ASN A 157 -10.41 11.06 3.12
CA ASN A 157 -10.94 12.43 3.13
C ASN A 157 -12.42 12.54 2.68
N GLY A 158 -13.08 11.41 2.40
CA GLY A 158 -14.46 11.36 1.90
C GLY A 158 -14.60 11.64 0.40
N VAL A 159 -13.50 11.87 -0.33
CA VAL A 159 -13.55 12.01 -1.79
C VAL A 159 -13.91 10.66 -2.41
N PRO A 160 -14.93 10.60 -3.28
CA PRO A 160 -15.27 9.36 -3.95
C PRO A 160 -14.19 8.96 -4.94
N LEU A 161 -13.81 7.67 -4.93
CA LEU A 161 -13.08 7.08 -6.05
C LEU A 161 -13.95 7.07 -7.32
N PRO A 162 -13.38 6.84 -8.51
CA PRO A 162 -14.17 6.59 -9.71
C PRO A 162 -15.21 5.49 -9.45
N PRO A 163 -16.50 5.71 -9.81
CA PRO A 163 -17.52 4.70 -9.60
C PRO A 163 -17.19 3.45 -10.39
N MET A 164 -17.44 2.29 -9.78
CA MET A 164 -17.20 0.99 -10.39
C MET A 164 -18.51 0.28 -10.63
N PHE A 165 -18.54 -0.55 -11.66
CA PHE A 165 -19.69 -1.36 -12.03
C PHE A 165 -19.31 -2.83 -12.01
N LEU A 166 -20.26 -3.68 -11.64
CA LEU A 166 -20.05 -5.12 -11.64
C LEU A 166 -19.83 -5.63 -13.07
N ILE A 167 -18.69 -6.28 -13.30
CA ILE A 167 -18.32 -6.90 -14.57
C ILE A 167 -18.63 -8.40 -14.54
N SER A 168 -18.41 -9.05 -13.41
CA SER A 168 -18.63 -10.49 -13.22
C SER A 168 -18.97 -10.76 -11.76
N GLU A 169 -19.97 -11.60 -11.51
CA GLU A 169 -20.29 -12.10 -10.15
C GLU A 169 -19.22 -13.08 -9.65
N THR A 170 -18.49 -13.73 -10.56
CA THR A 170 -17.32 -14.54 -10.21
C THR A 170 -16.06 -13.67 -10.22
N PRO A 171 -15.30 -13.60 -9.11
CA PRO A 171 -14.09 -12.80 -9.04
C PRO A 171 -13.03 -13.33 -10.01
N THR A 172 -12.56 -12.44 -10.90
CA THR A 172 -11.46 -12.69 -11.83
C THR A 172 -10.17 -12.16 -11.21
N MET A 173 -9.34 -13.02 -10.64
CA MET A 173 -8.10 -12.63 -9.95
C MET A 173 -7.03 -13.74 -10.06
N LEU A 174 -5.78 -13.41 -9.76
CA LEU A 174 -4.69 -14.38 -9.65
C LEU A 174 -4.82 -15.24 -8.38
N PRO A 175 -4.04 -16.33 -8.24
CA PRO A 175 -4.12 -17.18 -7.05
C PRO A 175 -3.78 -16.40 -5.77
N THR A 176 -4.51 -16.70 -4.69
CA THR A 176 -4.48 -15.95 -3.42
C THR A 176 -3.31 -16.29 -2.50
N ASN A 177 -2.45 -17.23 -2.89
CA ASN A 177 -1.20 -17.53 -2.19
C ASN A 177 -0.09 -16.55 -2.61
N LYS A 178 1.01 -16.52 -1.85
CA LYS A 178 2.20 -15.74 -2.24
C LYS A 178 2.72 -16.18 -3.61
N LEU A 179 2.93 -15.23 -4.53
CA LEU A 179 3.30 -15.47 -5.93
C LEU A 179 4.74 -15.10 -6.26
N ARG A 180 5.37 -14.21 -5.48
CA ARG A 180 6.72 -13.73 -5.74
C ARG A 180 7.68 -14.04 -4.59
N ASN A 181 8.94 -14.30 -4.91
CA ASN A 181 10.00 -14.47 -3.93
C ASN A 181 10.84 -13.19 -3.81
N VAL A 182 10.35 -12.23 -3.04
CA VAL A 182 11.05 -10.97 -2.76
C VAL A 182 11.58 -10.99 -1.34
N SER A 183 12.87 -10.72 -1.17
CA SER A 183 13.52 -10.59 0.13
C SER A 183 13.10 -9.29 0.82
N ALA A 184 12.87 -9.33 2.13
CA ALA A 184 12.58 -8.12 2.88
C ALA A 184 13.75 -7.14 2.80
N PRO A 185 13.50 -5.82 2.69
CA PRO A 185 14.56 -4.86 2.88
C PRO A 185 15.17 -5.14 4.26
N ALA A 186 16.48 -5.38 4.29
CA ALA A 186 17.17 -5.67 5.53
C ALA A 186 16.84 -4.59 6.55
N THR A 187 16.36 -4.99 7.73
CA THR A 187 16.26 -4.07 8.87
C THR A 187 17.67 -3.61 9.15
N VAL A 188 17.98 -2.35 8.82
CA VAL A 188 19.23 -1.73 9.28
C VAL A 188 19.09 -1.66 10.80
N ASP A 189 19.79 -2.55 11.50
CA ASP A 189 19.94 -2.46 12.95
C ASP A 189 20.45 -1.04 13.26
N LYS A 190 19.56 -0.22 13.83
CA LYS A 190 19.95 1.07 14.39
C LYS A 190 20.77 0.77 15.63
N ASN A 191 22.05 0.42 15.44
CA ASN A 191 23.03 0.41 16.51
C ASN A 191 23.02 1.80 17.11
N LYS A 192 22.43 1.90 18.31
CA LYS A 192 22.43 3.06 19.17
C LYS A 192 23.88 3.55 19.26
N ARG A 193 24.20 4.68 18.64
CA ARG A 193 25.49 5.34 18.87
C ARG A 193 25.47 5.80 20.32
N GLU A 194 26.11 5.01 21.18
CA GLU A 194 26.35 5.39 22.56
C GLU A 194 27.34 6.55 22.55
N LEU A 195 26.86 7.74 22.97
CA LEU A 195 27.70 8.90 23.22
C LEU A 195 28.57 8.55 24.44
N GLY A 196 29.82 8.16 24.17
CA GLY A 196 30.82 7.94 25.20
C GLY A 196 31.07 9.24 25.96
N SER A 197 30.73 9.22 27.25
CA SER A 197 31.11 10.25 28.21
C SER A 197 32.63 10.21 28.40
N GLU A 198 33.36 11.19 27.87
CA GLU A 198 34.76 11.44 28.22
C GLU A 198 34.85 11.83 29.70
N SER A 199 35.27 10.88 30.54
CA SER A 199 35.84 11.16 31.85
C SER A 199 37.34 10.98 31.75
N GLY A 200 38.07 12.09 31.76
CA GLY A 200 39.53 12.11 31.75
C GLY A 200 40.14 11.39 32.95
N SER A 201 41.22 10.66 32.70
CA SER A 201 42.20 10.28 33.72
C SER A 201 43.53 9.90 33.07
N GLY A 202 44.50 10.81 33.21
CA GLY A 202 45.90 10.55 33.59
C GLY A 202 46.73 9.52 32.81
N ASP A 203 47.72 10.06 32.09
CA ASP A 203 49.10 9.59 31.93
C ASP A 203 49.40 8.08 31.87
N ARG A 204 49.96 7.65 30.74
CA ARG A 204 51.35 7.16 30.70
C ARG A 204 51.87 6.96 29.27
N VAL A 205 52.89 7.74 28.94
CA VAL A 205 53.71 7.65 27.74
C VAL A 205 54.47 6.33 27.71
N ASN A 206 54.43 5.61 26.58
CA ASN A 206 55.46 4.65 26.22
C ASN A 206 56.00 5.00 24.83
N VAL A 207 57.30 5.29 24.81
CA VAL A 207 58.10 5.74 23.69
C VAL A 207 58.63 4.51 22.95
N ALA A 208 58.09 4.19 21.77
CA ALA A 208 58.77 3.42 20.73
C ALA A 208 57.86 3.27 19.50
N ASP A 209 57.85 4.25 18.61
CA ASP A 209 58.38 4.03 17.26
C ASP A 209 58.38 5.34 16.47
N LYS A 210 59.52 5.64 15.88
CA LYS A 210 59.73 6.79 15.00
C LYS A 210 59.40 6.35 13.58
N ALA A 211 58.47 7.04 12.91
CA ALA A 211 58.62 7.38 11.49
C ALA A 211 57.57 8.42 11.04
N ALA A 212 58.10 9.56 10.55
CA ALA A 212 57.56 10.49 9.55
C ALA A 212 56.17 11.15 9.78
N VAL A 213 56.04 12.48 9.97
CA VAL A 213 56.18 13.56 8.95
C VAL A 213 55.11 13.37 7.84
N VAL A 214 54.19 14.28 7.49
CA VAL A 214 53.96 15.70 7.78
C VAL A 214 52.59 16.11 7.17
N LEU A 215 52.07 17.26 7.63
CA LEU A 215 51.29 18.27 6.90
C LEU A 215 49.83 18.51 7.33
N SER A 216 49.69 19.68 7.92
CA SER A 216 48.54 20.52 8.16
C SER A 216 47.45 20.52 7.09
N MET A 217 46.19 20.63 7.52
CA MET A 217 45.43 21.85 7.24
C MET A 217 44.57 22.22 8.45
N ALA A 218 44.81 23.46 8.91
CA ALA A 218 44.05 24.12 9.94
C ALA A 218 42.70 24.61 9.37
N ALA A 219 41.76 24.72 10.31
CA ALA A 219 40.45 25.35 10.27
C ALA A 219 40.29 26.57 9.35
N LEU A 220 39.05 26.82 8.93
CA LEU A 220 38.22 27.96 9.39
C LEU A 220 36.91 28.04 8.58
N GLY A 221 35.83 28.45 9.25
CA GLY A 221 34.61 28.98 8.59
C GLY A 221 33.31 28.32 9.06
N LEU A 222 32.86 28.51 10.31
CA LEU A 222 31.91 29.56 10.75
C LEU A 222 30.53 29.54 10.09
N SER A 223 29.54 29.18 10.92
CA SER A 223 28.22 29.81 11.11
C SER A 223 27.25 30.00 9.93
N SER A 224 26.07 29.39 10.04
CA SER A 224 24.78 30.04 10.41
C SER A 224 23.65 29.01 10.23
N LEU A 225 22.96 28.60 11.28
CA LEU A 225 21.80 29.25 11.91
C LEU A 225 20.52 29.18 11.04
N LEU A 226 19.58 28.34 11.50
CA LEU A 226 18.12 28.42 11.42
C LEU A 226 17.50 28.83 10.06
N ILE A 227 16.78 27.88 9.44
CA ILE A 227 15.31 27.77 9.47
C ILE A 227 14.97 26.28 9.41
#